data_AF-A0AAU5CNF9-F1
#
_entry.id   AF-A0AAU5CNF9-F1
#
_cell.length_a   1.000
_cell.length_b   1.000
_cell.length_c   1.000
_cell.angle_alpha   90.00
_cell.angle_beta   90.00
_cell.angle_gamma   90.00
#
_symmetry.space_group_name_H-M   'P 1'
#
loop_
_entity.id
_entity.type
_entity.pdbx_description
1 polymer ?
#
loop_
_entity_poly.entity_id
_entity_poly.type
_entity_poly.pdbx_seq_one_letter_code
_entity_poly.pdbx_strand_id
1 'polypeptide(L)'
;MLIKGYDDGPLVAGEALLDRPGFWSNHLMPVCGGGASAARPGPEWFGDDGADADALSEVLFDPERWPVFRVPADDGPGVVVIHRNMIGEYGIDYLLTHAGRSHAQQVASWEGDLSGVGLTWEELVRLADSPSPSPVAEGVQDTAARLLLVLPLLADSEVPEPAPARVSAALISVGAPPATASSTAEHLLSHLTRRSRHDPAWGSPLSGG
;
A
#
# COMPACT_ATOMS: atom_id res chain seq x y z
N MET A 1 14.24 6.15 13.90
CA MET A 1 12.79 6.45 13.92
C MET A 1 12.11 5.43 14.81
N LEU A 2 11.13 5.79 15.63
CA LEU A 2 10.51 4.84 16.58
C LEU A 2 9.02 4.68 16.26
N ILE A 3 8.58 3.45 16.01
CA ILE A 3 7.16 3.08 15.97
C ILE A 3 6.91 2.24 17.22
N LYS A 4 6.11 2.76 18.15
CA LYS A 4 5.84 2.04 19.41
C LYS A 4 5.13 0.72 19.12
N GLY A 5 5.77 -0.39 19.48
CA GLY A 5 5.28 -1.75 19.23
C GLY A 5 5.87 -2.42 17.98
N TYR A 6 6.84 -1.79 17.31
CA TYR A 6 7.58 -2.36 16.19
C TYR A 6 9.07 -2.02 16.35
N ASP A 7 9.83 -2.93 16.95
CA ASP A 7 11.25 -2.75 17.31
C ASP A 7 12.18 -3.58 16.39
N ASP A 8 11.65 -4.11 15.29
CA ASP A 8 12.27 -5.22 14.55
C ASP A 8 13.30 -4.81 13.48
N GLY A 9 13.54 -3.51 13.24
CA GLY A 9 14.49 -3.11 12.20
C GLY A 9 14.94 -1.65 12.18
N PRO A 10 15.91 -1.34 11.29
CA PRO A 10 16.48 0.00 11.12
C PRO A 10 15.51 0.93 10.36
N LEU A 11 14.41 1.30 11.03
CA LEU A 11 13.34 2.08 10.44
C LEU A 11 13.80 3.48 10.01
N VAL A 12 13.52 3.85 8.76
CA VAL A 12 13.82 5.16 8.17
C VAL A 12 12.57 5.76 7.50
N ALA A 13 12.48 7.09 7.43
CA ALA A 13 11.42 7.77 6.70
C ALA A 13 11.52 7.43 5.21
N GLY A 14 10.41 6.95 4.63
CA GLY A 14 10.31 6.50 3.25
C GLY A 14 9.58 7.48 2.35
N GLU A 15 8.89 8.49 2.89
CA GLU A 15 7.93 9.32 2.15
C GLU A 15 8.53 10.01 0.90
N ALA A 16 9.81 10.38 0.93
CA ALA A 16 10.51 10.96 -0.23
C ALA A 16 10.77 9.96 -1.38
N LEU A 17 10.62 8.66 -1.14
CA LEU A 17 10.75 7.62 -2.17
C LEU A 17 9.51 7.55 -3.07
N LEU A 18 8.35 8.09 -2.64
CA LEU A 18 7.11 8.07 -3.42
C LEU A 18 7.23 8.86 -4.74
N ASP A 19 8.09 9.88 -4.74
CA ASP A 19 8.34 10.73 -5.91
C ASP A 19 9.45 10.16 -6.82
N ARG A 20 10.07 9.04 -6.45
CA ARG A 20 11.14 8.43 -7.26
C ARG A 20 10.54 7.49 -8.32
N PRO A 21 11.04 7.56 -9.57
CA PRO A 21 10.76 6.51 -10.56
C PRO A 21 11.07 5.13 -9.99
N GLY A 22 10.24 4.15 -10.34
CA GLY A 22 10.31 2.78 -9.88
C GLY A 22 9.48 2.50 -8.62
N PHE A 23 8.95 3.50 -7.92
CA PHE A 23 8.32 3.26 -6.60
C PHE A 23 7.03 2.48 -6.74
N TRP A 24 6.12 2.98 -7.59
CA TRP A 24 4.80 2.38 -7.74
C TRP A 24 4.87 1.00 -8.39
N SER A 25 5.79 0.79 -9.32
CA SER A 25 6.06 -0.56 -9.85
C SER A 25 6.59 -1.51 -8.78
N ASN A 26 7.57 -1.12 -7.96
CA ASN A 26 8.05 -1.99 -6.87
C ASN A 26 7.00 -2.26 -5.78
N HIS A 27 6.12 -1.29 -5.49
CA HIS A 27 5.08 -1.42 -4.46
C HIS A 27 3.87 -2.24 -4.92
N LEU A 28 3.37 -1.99 -6.13
CA LEU A 28 2.08 -2.53 -6.61
C LEU A 28 2.22 -3.72 -7.56
N MET A 29 3.35 -3.88 -8.26
CA MET A 29 3.54 -5.02 -9.17
C MET A 29 3.47 -6.38 -8.45
N PRO A 30 4.00 -6.56 -7.22
CA PRO A 30 3.79 -7.80 -6.46
C PRO A 30 2.31 -8.10 -6.17
N VAL A 31 1.49 -7.04 -6.04
CA VAL A 31 0.04 -7.14 -5.84
C VAL A 31 -0.68 -7.61 -7.11
N CYS A 32 -0.08 -7.45 -8.28
CA CYS A 32 -0.63 -7.94 -9.54
C CYS A 32 -0.38 -9.45 -9.78
N GLY A 33 0.33 -10.17 -8.90
CA GLY A 33 0.94 -11.47 -9.22
C GLY A 33 0.10 -12.74 -8.98
N GLY A 34 -0.07 -13.58 -10.03
CA GLY A 34 -0.21 -15.05 -9.88
C GLY A 34 -1.30 -15.77 -10.68
N GLY A 35 -2.20 -15.06 -11.37
CA GLY A 35 -3.27 -15.68 -12.16
C GLY A 35 -2.88 -15.99 -13.61
N ALA A 36 -3.59 -16.93 -14.25
CA ALA A 36 -3.45 -17.32 -15.67
C ALA A 36 -3.85 -16.22 -16.69
N SER A 37 -3.57 -14.95 -16.39
CA SER A 37 -3.73 -13.83 -17.32
C SER A 37 -2.57 -13.85 -18.33
N ALA A 38 -2.88 -13.52 -19.59
CA ALA A 38 -1.94 -13.61 -20.71
C ALA A 38 -0.82 -12.53 -20.69
N ALA A 39 -0.98 -11.46 -19.90
CA ALA A 39 0.01 -10.40 -19.77
C ALA A 39 0.56 -10.37 -18.34
N ARG A 40 1.87 -10.53 -18.21
CA ARG A 40 2.59 -10.34 -16.94
C ARG A 40 2.69 -8.83 -16.68
N PRO A 41 2.35 -8.35 -15.47
CA PRO A 41 2.54 -6.94 -15.13
C PRO A 41 4.02 -6.58 -15.27
N GLY A 42 4.29 -5.40 -15.82
CA GLY A 42 5.62 -4.84 -15.97
C GLY A 42 5.68 -3.40 -15.44
N PRO A 43 6.87 -2.84 -15.19
CA PRO A 43 7.05 -1.47 -14.70
C PRO A 43 6.34 -0.41 -15.54
N GLU A 44 6.22 -0.64 -16.84
CA GLU A 44 5.65 0.27 -17.83
C GLU A 44 4.16 0.53 -17.59
N TRP A 45 3.47 -0.38 -16.90
CA TRP A 45 2.08 -0.19 -16.50
C TRP A 45 1.93 0.96 -15.50
N PHE A 46 2.99 1.24 -14.76
CA PHE A 46 3.09 2.27 -13.71
C PHE A 46 3.86 3.52 -14.17
N GLY A 47 4.37 3.53 -15.41
CA GLY A 47 5.10 4.67 -15.99
C GLY A 47 6.60 4.59 -15.86
N ASP A 48 7.11 3.49 -15.30
CA ASP A 48 8.53 3.24 -15.12
C ASP A 48 9.07 2.36 -16.25
N ASP A 49 10.38 2.35 -16.46
CA ASP A 49 11.06 1.27 -17.17
C ASP A 49 11.71 0.27 -16.20
N GLY A 50 12.28 -0.82 -16.74
CA GLY A 50 12.98 -1.81 -15.94
C GLY A 50 14.19 -1.24 -15.18
N ALA A 51 14.89 -0.25 -15.73
CA ALA A 51 16.06 0.35 -15.08
C ALA A 51 15.66 1.25 -13.91
N ASP A 52 14.56 2.00 -14.03
CA ASP A 52 13.97 2.77 -12.94
C ASP A 52 13.56 1.86 -11.79
N ALA A 53 12.86 0.76 -12.11
CA ALA A 53 12.44 -0.24 -11.12
C ALA A 53 13.64 -0.90 -10.41
N ASP A 54 14.65 -1.32 -11.17
CA ASP A 54 15.88 -1.93 -10.62
C ASP A 54 16.65 -0.93 -9.75
N ALA A 55 16.86 0.30 -10.22
CA ALA A 55 17.59 1.32 -9.48
C ALA A 55 16.91 1.73 -8.17
N LEU A 56 15.58 1.72 -8.12
CA LEU A 56 14.88 1.95 -6.87
C LEU A 56 14.91 0.73 -5.95
N SER A 57 14.84 -0.49 -6.50
CA SER A 57 14.84 -1.73 -5.71
C SER A 57 16.08 -1.84 -4.80
N GLU A 58 17.25 -1.41 -5.28
CA GLU A 58 18.50 -1.35 -4.50
C GLU A 58 18.39 -0.47 -3.24
N VAL A 59 17.55 0.56 -3.28
CA VAL A 59 17.34 1.47 -2.14
C VAL A 59 16.15 1.04 -1.30
N LEU A 60 15.08 0.57 -1.93
CA LEU A 60 13.84 0.17 -1.27
C LEU A 60 14.01 -1.11 -0.45
N PHE A 61 14.87 -2.03 -0.91
CA PHE A 61 15.11 -3.34 -0.30
C PHE A 61 16.45 -3.45 0.45
N ASP A 62 17.09 -2.31 0.75
CA ASP A 62 18.31 -2.25 1.54
C ASP A 62 18.10 -2.87 2.95
N PRO A 63 18.81 -3.95 3.33
CA PRO A 63 18.65 -4.57 4.65
C PRO A 63 18.98 -3.64 5.82
N GLU A 64 19.83 -2.62 5.61
CA GLU A 64 20.21 -1.66 6.64
C GLU A 64 19.20 -0.51 6.79
N ARG A 65 18.17 -0.45 5.94
CA ARG A 65 17.19 0.64 5.92
C ARG A 65 15.81 0.08 5.61
N TRP A 66 14.87 0.24 6.54
CA TRP A 66 13.50 -0.21 6.33
C TRP A 66 12.61 1.01 6.13
N PRO A 67 12.27 1.36 4.87
CA PRO A 67 11.44 2.52 4.57
C PRO A 67 10.05 2.41 5.18
N VAL A 68 9.62 3.51 5.78
CA VAL A 68 8.31 3.63 6.42
C VAL A 68 7.52 4.76 5.80
N PHE A 69 6.26 4.49 5.48
CA PHE A 69 5.31 5.43 4.91
C PHE A 69 4.13 5.59 5.84
N ARG A 70 3.91 6.81 6.33
CA ARG A 70 2.78 7.11 7.23
C ARG A 70 1.59 7.66 6.45
N VAL A 71 0.42 7.10 6.71
CA VAL A 71 -0.87 7.55 6.19
C VAL A 71 -1.76 7.90 7.38
N PRO A 72 -1.56 9.08 8.01
CA PRO A 72 -2.34 9.49 9.18
C PRO A 72 -3.78 9.86 8.79
N ALA A 73 -4.78 9.36 9.50
CA ALA A 73 -6.17 9.81 9.36
C ALA A 73 -6.45 11.04 10.24
N ASP A 74 -7.34 11.93 9.81
CA ASP A 74 -7.76 13.12 10.59
C ASP A 74 -8.52 12.76 11.87
N ASP A 75 -9.40 11.77 11.81
CA ASP A 75 -10.39 11.46 12.85
C ASP A 75 -10.34 10.00 13.37
N GLY A 76 -9.28 9.26 13.05
CA GLY A 76 -9.23 7.81 13.31
C GLY A 76 -7.84 7.19 13.30
N PRO A 77 -7.76 5.85 13.26
CA PRO A 77 -6.49 5.18 13.14
C PRO A 77 -5.84 5.40 11.77
N GLY A 78 -4.60 5.88 11.77
CA GLY A 78 -3.76 5.92 10.57
C GLY A 78 -3.20 4.55 10.21
N VAL A 79 -2.64 4.43 9.01
CA VAL A 79 -1.87 3.26 8.57
C VAL A 79 -0.39 3.62 8.50
N VAL A 80 0.47 2.70 8.89
CA VAL A 80 1.91 2.76 8.65
C VAL A 80 2.30 1.57 7.81
N VAL A 81 2.93 1.83 6.66
CA VAL A 81 3.44 0.83 5.73
C VAL A 81 4.95 0.73 5.91
N ILE A 82 5.49 -0.46 6.12
CA ILE A 82 6.91 -0.70 6.36
C ILE A 82 7.41 -1.70 5.33
N HIS A 83 8.39 -1.32 4.53
CA HIS A 83 9.14 -2.29 3.72
C HIS A 83 10.14 -2.99 4.63
N ARG A 84 9.76 -4.20 5.09
CA ARG A 84 10.53 -5.05 5.99
C ARG A 84 11.62 -5.75 5.20
N ASN A 85 12.84 -5.27 5.29
CA ASN A 85 13.98 -5.81 4.53
C ASN A 85 14.81 -6.79 5.34
N MET A 86 14.15 -7.69 6.09
CA MET A 86 14.85 -8.74 6.82
C MET A 86 15.39 -9.79 5.85
N ILE A 87 16.68 -10.11 5.95
CA ILE A 87 17.31 -11.09 5.07
C ILE A 87 16.62 -12.45 5.21
N GLY A 88 16.04 -12.93 4.12
CA GLY A 88 15.31 -14.21 4.05
C GLY A 88 13.81 -14.10 4.36
N GLU A 89 13.35 -12.96 4.86
CA GLU A 89 11.96 -12.69 5.24
C GLU A 89 11.52 -11.29 4.78
N TYR A 90 11.83 -10.96 3.52
CA TYR A 90 11.42 -9.70 2.90
C TYR A 90 9.90 -9.60 2.80
N GLY A 91 9.34 -8.43 3.11
CA GLY A 91 7.90 -8.23 3.06
C GLY A 91 7.48 -6.78 3.25
N ILE A 92 6.16 -6.56 3.28
CA ILE A 92 5.56 -5.26 3.60
C ILE A 92 4.64 -5.42 4.80
N ASP A 93 4.99 -4.79 5.92
CA ASP A 93 4.13 -4.76 7.10
C ASP A 93 3.20 -3.54 7.07
N TYR A 94 1.95 -3.77 7.47
CA TYR A 94 0.92 -2.75 7.62
C TYR A 94 0.47 -2.70 9.08
N LEU A 95 0.67 -1.54 9.70
CA LEU A 95 0.28 -1.29 11.09
C LEU A 95 -0.86 -0.27 11.16
N LEU A 96 -1.86 -0.50 12.01
CA LEU A 96 -2.87 0.51 12.34
C LEU A 96 -2.43 1.26 13.60
N THR A 97 -2.35 2.58 13.49
CA THR A 97 -1.97 3.49 14.57
C THR A 97 -3.20 4.24 15.07
N HIS A 98 -3.67 3.96 16.29
CA HIS A 98 -4.80 4.69 16.89
C HIS A 98 -4.31 5.91 17.70
N ALA A 99 -4.92 7.08 17.51
CA ALA A 99 -4.57 8.31 18.25
C ALA A 99 -4.73 8.20 19.78
N GLY A 100 -5.50 7.21 20.28
CA GLY A 100 -5.73 6.97 21.71
C GLY A 100 -5.05 5.72 22.29
N ARG A 101 -4.31 4.92 21.50
CA ARG A 101 -3.59 3.73 22.02
C ARG A 101 -2.09 3.99 22.05
N SER A 102 -1.44 3.47 23.08
CA SER A 102 0.00 3.62 23.29
C SER A 102 0.88 2.75 22.37
N HIS A 103 0.28 1.82 21.61
CA HIS A 103 0.97 0.87 20.72
C HIS A 103 0.27 0.79 19.35
N ALA A 104 1.07 0.67 18.29
CA ALA A 104 0.58 0.28 16.97
C ALA A 104 0.20 -1.21 16.99
N GLN A 105 -0.89 -1.56 16.31
CA GLN A 105 -1.27 -2.96 16.10
C GLN A 105 -0.80 -3.36 14.70
N GLN A 106 -0.03 -4.44 14.57
CA GLN A 106 0.24 -5.03 13.25
C GLN A 106 -1.03 -5.68 12.75
N VAL A 107 -1.42 -5.33 11.53
CA VAL A 107 -2.75 -5.68 10.99
C VAL A 107 -2.60 -6.52 9.75
N ALA A 108 -1.54 -6.36 8.97
CA ALA A 108 -1.15 -7.34 7.97
C ALA A 108 0.37 -7.36 7.78
N SER A 109 0.91 -8.50 7.35
CA SER A 109 2.28 -8.65 6.84
C SER A 109 2.22 -9.29 5.45
N TRP A 110 2.82 -8.67 4.44
CA TRP A 110 2.89 -9.19 3.07
C TRP A 110 4.15 -10.04 2.92
N GLU A 111 4.02 -11.37 2.98
CA GLU A 111 5.09 -12.34 2.66
C GLU A 111 4.75 -13.16 1.40
N GLY A 112 4.14 -12.52 0.39
CA GLY A 112 3.59 -13.21 -0.79
C GLY A 112 2.17 -13.76 -0.58
N ASP A 113 1.78 -13.95 0.68
CA ASP A 113 0.40 -14.05 1.14
C ASP A 113 0.26 -13.14 2.38
N LEU A 114 -0.44 -12.00 2.26
CA LEU A 114 -0.88 -11.22 3.42
C LEU A 114 -1.69 -12.12 4.37
N SER A 115 -1.27 -12.17 5.64
CA SER A 115 -2.11 -12.64 6.75
C SER A 115 -2.51 -11.43 7.60
N GLY A 116 -3.80 -11.24 7.88
CA GLY A 116 -4.24 -10.01 8.56
C GLY A 116 -5.73 -9.63 8.50
N VAL A 117 -6.02 -8.44 9.05
CA VAL A 117 -7.34 -7.80 9.08
C VAL A 117 -7.32 -6.67 8.03
N GLY A 118 -7.99 -6.83 6.88
CA GLY A 118 -7.97 -5.82 5.82
C GLY A 118 -8.93 -4.66 6.04
N LEU A 119 -9.01 -3.72 5.11
CA LEU A 119 -9.91 -2.56 5.14
C LEU A 119 -10.98 -2.67 4.08
N THR A 120 -12.19 -2.20 4.38
CA THR A 120 -13.24 -2.04 3.36
C THR A 120 -12.84 -0.94 2.38
N TRP A 121 -13.44 -0.95 1.19
CA TRP A 121 -13.24 0.09 0.19
C TRP A 121 -13.57 1.49 0.75
N GLU A 122 -14.64 1.61 1.53
CA GLU A 122 -15.04 2.87 2.16
C GLU A 122 -14.00 3.36 3.19
N GLU A 123 -13.41 2.44 3.95
CA GLU A 123 -12.34 2.74 4.91
C GLU A 123 -11.06 3.20 4.19
N LEU A 124 -10.67 2.55 3.08
CA LEU A 124 -9.55 2.96 2.25
C LEU A 124 -9.75 4.35 1.66
N VAL A 125 -10.93 4.62 1.11
CA VAL A 125 -11.27 5.93 0.53
C VAL A 125 -11.26 7.00 1.60
N ARG A 126 -11.87 6.76 2.77
CA ARG A 126 -11.86 7.71 3.89
C ARG A 126 -10.44 8.00 4.36
N LEU A 127 -9.62 6.97 4.49
CA LEU A 127 -8.21 7.14 4.85
C LEU A 127 -7.48 7.97 3.82
N ALA A 128 -7.69 7.75 2.53
CA ALA A 128 -7.06 8.53 1.47
C ALA A 128 -7.52 10.00 1.45
N ASP A 129 -8.82 10.25 1.63
CA ASP A 129 -9.46 11.57 1.47
C ASP A 129 -9.37 12.47 2.70
N SER A 130 -9.06 11.92 3.87
CA SER A 130 -8.93 12.66 5.13
C SER A 130 -7.47 12.73 5.59
N PRO A 131 -6.58 13.47 4.91
CA PRO A 131 -5.22 13.71 5.40
C PRO A 131 -5.27 14.54 6.69
N SER A 132 -4.27 14.36 7.55
CA SER A 132 -4.18 15.14 8.78
C SER A 132 -4.09 16.65 8.45
N PRO A 133 -4.91 17.51 9.07
CA PRO A 133 -4.96 18.94 8.79
C PRO A 133 -3.72 19.71 9.28
N SER A 134 -2.80 19.03 9.97
CA SER A 134 -1.53 19.62 10.39
C SER A 134 -0.49 19.45 9.28
N PRO A 135 -0.05 20.51 8.60
CA PRO A 135 1.04 20.44 7.62
C PRO A 135 2.40 20.11 8.25
N VAL A 136 2.48 20.03 9.59
CA VAL A 136 3.65 19.62 10.37
C VAL A 136 3.58 18.12 10.74
N ALA A 137 2.44 17.45 10.49
CA ALA A 137 2.32 16.03 10.73
C ALA A 137 3.14 15.25 9.68
N GLU A 138 4.11 14.48 10.16
CA GLU A 138 4.85 13.52 9.33
C GLU A 138 3.87 12.57 8.62
N GLY A 139 4.05 12.41 7.31
CA GLY A 139 3.31 11.43 6.51
C GLY A 139 2.88 11.93 5.13
N VAL A 140 2.36 11.00 4.35
CA VAL A 140 1.96 11.19 2.96
C VAL A 140 0.68 12.01 2.91
N GLN A 141 0.71 13.15 2.22
CA GLN A 141 -0.42 14.07 2.12
C GLN A 141 -1.21 13.90 0.82
N ASP A 142 -0.55 13.46 -0.26
CA ASP A 142 -1.19 13.28 -1.56
C ASP A 142 -2.23 12.14 -1.51
N THR A 143 -3.49 12.47 -1.82
CA THR A 143 -4.61 11.53 -1.75
C THR A 143 -4.43 10.32 -2.66
N ALA A 144 -3.85 10.49 -3.85
CA ALA A 144 -3.63 9.39 -4.79
C ALA A 144 -2.56 8.43 -4.25
N ALA A 145 -1.43 8.96 -3.78
CA ALA A 145 -0.36 8.17 -3.19
C ALA A 145 -0.83 7.43 -1.92
N ARG A 146 -1.62 8.09 -1.07
CA ARG A 146 -2.23 7.47 0.12
C ARG A 146 -3.10 6.28 -0.27
N LEU A 147 -4.02 6.46 -1.22
CA LEU A 147 -4.90 5.38 -1.69
C LEU A 147 -4.10 4.20 -2.23
N LEU A 148 -3.10 4.45 -3.09
CA LEU A 148 -2.29 3.40 -3.70
C LEU A 148 -1.41 2.67 -2.68
N LEU A 149 -0.86 3.37 -1.67
CA LEU A 149 -0.06 2.75 -0.61
C LEU A 149 -0.86 1.72 0.19
N VAL A 150 -2.11 2.05 0.52
CA VAL A 150 -2.97 1.20 1.37
C VAL A 150 -3.89 0.28 0.59
N LEU A 151 -4.00 0.43 -0.74
CA LEU A 151 -4.80 -0.44 -1.62
C LEU A 151 -4.57 -1.95 -1.38
N PRO A 152 -3.33 -2.43 -1.10
CA PRO A 152 -3.07 -3.82 -0.73
C PRO A 152 -3.88 -4.36 0.45
N LEU A 153 -4.38 -3.48 1.33
CA LEU A 153 -5.21 -3.85 2.47
C LEU A 153 -6.68 -4.13 2.12
N LEU A 154 -7.10 -3.94 0.87
CA LEU A 154 -8.50 -4.13 0.47
C LEU A 154 -9.03 -5.52 0.86
N ALA A 155 -10.07 -5.55 1.69
CA ALA A 155 -10.72 -6.76 2.18
C ALA A 155 -11.98 -7.14 1.42
N ASP A 156 -12.65 -6.20 0.76
CA ASP A 156 -13.93 -6.49 0.15
C ASP A 156 -13.76 -7.45 -1.02
N SER A 157 -14.60 -8.49 -1.06
CA SER A 157 -14.66 -9.43 -2.18
C SER A 157 -15.33 -8.84 -3.41
N GLU A 158 -15.96 -7.68 -3.27
CA GLU A 158 -16.62 -6.88 -4.29
C GLU A 158 -16.45 -5.40 -3.97
N VAL A 159 -15.99 -4.61 -4.95
CA VAL A 159 -15.83 -3.16 -4.83
C VAL A 159 -16.93 -2.44 -5.60
N PRO A 160 -17.31 -1.21 -5.21
CA PRO A 160 -18.35 -0.47 -5.92
C PRO A 160 -17.90 -0.10 -7.34
N GLU A 161 -18.87 0.07 -8.24
CA GLU A 161 -18.65 0.40 -9.67
C GLU A 161 -17.65 1.55 -9.94
N PRO A 162 -17.62 2.68 -9.18
CA PRO A 162 -16.64 3.73 -9.40
C PRO A 162 -15.20 3.40 -8.96
N ALA A 163 -14.95 2.26 -8.30
CA ALA A 163 -13.64 1.92 -7.75
C ALA A 163 -12.51 1.84 -8.80
N PRO A 164 -12.68 1.15 -9.95
CA PRO A 164 -11.63 1.10 -10.98
C PRO A 164 -11.28 2.48 -11.54
N ALA A 165 -12.28 3.33 -11.78
CA ALA A 165 -12.05 4.69 -12.27
C ALA A 165 -11.25 5.52 -11.27
N ARG A 166 -11.53 5.35 -9.98
CA ARG A 166 -10.80 6.04 -8.90
C ARG A 166 -9.36 5.56 -8.79
N VAL A 167 -9.11 4.25 -8.80
CA VAL A 167 -7.74 3.70 -8.79
C VAL A 167 -6.97 4.14 -10.04
N SER A 168 -7.61 4.13 -11.21
CA SER A 168 -7.02 4.61 -12.46
C SER A 168 -6.62 6.08 -12.37
N ALA A 169 -7.47 6.94 -11.81
CA ALA A 169 -7.15 8.36 -11.62
C ALA A 169 -5.96 8.55 -10.66
N ALA A 170 -5.90 7.75 -9.60
CA ALA A 170 -4.78 7.77 -8.66
C ALA A 170 -3.47 7.33 -9.33
N LEU A 171 -3.50 6.24 -10.12
CA LEU A 171 -2.35 5.77 -10.91
C LEU A 171 -1.82 6.87 -11.84
N ILE A 172 -2.71 7.55 -12.57
CA ILE A 172 -2.31 8.66 -13.46
C ILE A 172 -1.69 9.81 -12.67
N SER A 173 -2.26 10.14 -11.50
CA SER A 173 -1.76 11.23 -10.65
C SER A 173 -0.32 10.98 -10.17
N VAL A 174 0.06 9.71 -9.96
CA VAL A 174 1.41 9.34 -9.52
C VAL A 174 2.38 9.00 -10.67
N GLY A 175 1.97 9.21 -11.92
CA GLY A 175 2.84 9.10 -13.10
C GLY A 175 2.54 7.94 -14.05
N ALA A 176 1.54 7.11 -13.78
CA ALA A 176 1.19 6.02 -14.69
C ALA A 176 0.62 6.55 -16.03
N PRO A 177 0.91 5.89 -17.17
CA PRO A 177 0.39 6.31 -18.47
C PRO A 177 -1.14 6.20 -18.51
N PRO A 178 -1.87 7.23 -18.98
CA PRO A 178 -3.32 7.16 -19.11
C PRO A 178 -3.82 5.99 -19.97
N ALA A 179 -3.00 5.54 -20.93
CA ALA A 179 -3.31 4.41 -21.81
C ALA A 179 -3.34 3.06 -21.08
N THR A 180 -2.59 2.89 -19.99
CA THR A 180 -2.48 1.64 -19.23
C THR A 180 -3.15 1.71 -17.86
N ALA A 181 -3.44 2.90 -17.35
CA ALA A 181 -3.96 3.10 -15.99
C ALA A 181 -5.28 2.36 -15.73
N SER A 182 -6.24 2.40 -16.67
CA SER A 182 -7.54 1.73 -16.50
C SER A 182 -7.40 0.22 -16.40
N SER A 183 -6.66 -0.40 -17.32
CA SER A 183 -6.42 -1.85 -17.31
C SER A 183 -5.61 -2.28 -16.09
N THR A 184 -4.68 -1.44 -15.64
CA THR A 184 -3.87 -1.70 -14.44
C THR A 184 -4.72 -1.66 -13.17
N ALA A 185 -5.61 -0.67 -13.05
CA ALA A 185 -6.56 -0.57 -11.95
C ALA A 185 -7.50 -1.78 -11.87
N GLU A 186 -8.06 -2.21 -13.00
CA GLU A 186 -8.89 -3.42 -13.09
C GLU A 186 -8.11 -4.67 -12.67
N HIS A 187 -6.85 -4.79 -13.10
CA HIS A 187 -6.01 -5.93 -12.76
C HIS A 187 -5.71 -6.01 -11.26
N LEU A 188 -5.33 -4.89 -10.65
CA LEU A 188 -5.10 -4.76 -9.21
C LEU A 188 -6.35 -5.16 -8.41
N LEU A 189 -7.50 -4.57 -8.73
CA LEU A 189 -8.76 -4.84 -8.02
C LEU A 189 -9.24 -6.27 -8.22
N SER A 190 -9.10 -6.85 -9.43
CA SER A 190 -9.49 -8.24 -9.68
C SER A 190 -8.62 -9.22 -8.89
N HIS A 191 -7.33 -8.92 -8.71
CA HIS A 191 -6.46 -9.77 -7.90
C HIS A 191 -6.81 -9.67 -6.40
N LEU A 192 -6.92 -8.44 -5.89
CA LEU A 192 -7.23 -8.18 -4.48
C LEU A 192 -8.58 -8.77 -4.06
N THR A 193 -9.64 -8.55 -4.84
CA THR A 193 -10.98 -9.08 -4.52
C THR A 193 -11.06 -10.61 -4.59
N ARG A 194 -10.23 -11.26 -5.41
CA ARG A 194 -10.12 -12.74 -5.43
C ARG A 194 -9.39 -13.25 -4.20
N ARG A 195 -8.29 -12.60 -3.82
CA ARG A 195 -7.51 -12.94 -2.63
C ARG A 195 -8.39 -13.00 -1.38
N SER A 196 -9.23 -11.98 -1.16
CA SER A 196 -10.15 -11.94 -0.01
C SER A 196 -11.13 -13.12 0.06
N ARG A 197 -11.47 -13.73 -1.09
CA ARG A 197 -12.34 -14.92 -1.14
C ARG A 197 -11.62 -16.20 -0.72
N HIS A 198 -10.29 -16.22 -0.77
CA HIS A 198 -9.48 -17.41 -0.54
C HIS A 198 -8.92 -17.50 0.89
N ASP A 199 -8.81 -16.39 1.62
CA ASP A 199 -8.38 -16.38 3.02
C ASP A 199 -9.56 -16.11 3.99
N PRO A 200 -10.09 -17.12 4.69
CA PRO A 200 -11.21 -16.96 5.62
C PRO A 200 -10.83 -16.26 6.93
N ALA A 201 -9.54 -16.02 7.21
CA ALA A 201 -9.11 -15.24 8.38
C ALA A 201 -9.22 -13.72 8.15
N TRP A 202 -9.51 -13.29 6.91
CA TRP A 202 -9.56 -11.89 6.51
C TRP A 202 -10.88 -11.21 6.91
N GLY A 203 -10.84 -10.29 7.88
CA GLY A 203 -11.97 -9.45 8.30
C GLY A 203 -11.61 -7.97 8.34
N SER A 204 -12.55 -7.04 8.57
CA SER A 204 -12.24 -5.61 8.80
C SER A 204 -12.14 -5.28 10.30
N PRO A 205 -11.11 -4.53 10.76
CA PRO A 205 -10.95 -4.19 12.16
C PRO A 205 -11.74 -2.93 12.55
N LEU A 206 -12.26 -2.18 11.58
CA LEU A 206 -12.92 -0.88 11.81
C LEU A 206 -14.45 -0.98 11.76
N SER A 207 -15.00 -2.17 11.48
CA SER A 207 -16.43 -2.42 11.32
C SER A 207 -17.23 -2.64 12.63
N GLY A 208 -16.79 -2.13 13.79
CA GLY A 208 -17.56 -2.30 15.03
C GLY A 208 -17.28 -1.32 16.17
N GLY A 209 -18.31 -0.52 16.52
CA GLY A 209 -18.62 -0.06 17.88
C GLY A 209 -18.30 1.38 18.25
#